data_AF-A0AAE1U5K8-F1
#
_entry.id   AF-A0AAE1U5K8-F1
#
_cell.length_a   1.000
_cell.length_b   1.000
_cell.length_c   1.000
_cell.angle_alpha   90.00
_cell.angle_beta   90.00
_cell.angle_gamma   90.00
#
_symmetry.space_group_name_H-M   'P 1'
#
loop_
_entity.id
_entity.type
_entity.pdbx_description
1 polymer ?
#
loop_
_entity_poly.entity_id
_entity_poly.type
_entity_poly.pdbx_seq_one_letter_code
_entity_poly.pdbx_strand_id
1 'polypeptide(L)'
;MVSPYNPAKVRENVREVVLSGVNFEDIVPNLFTGSKISGPLTLMQNVPKLCSDALEQKPMQDLLKEEFDLVLLSAFMAECFLSVVYQLKVPHIYVIPAGPWPPFTSISGNPSFPSYVVNKIFSFTLPMSFTERMINTMSEVAASAAINHLVRDK
;
A
#
# COMPACT_ATOMS: atom_id res chain seq x y z
N MET A 1 10.84 -8.69 -3.61
CA MET A 1 10.50 -7.48 -2.82
C MET A 1 11.41 -6.38 -3.33
N VAL A 2 10.85 -5.28 -3.83
CA VAL A 2 11.65 -4.11 -4.20
C VAL A 2 11.84 -3.34 -2.90
N SER A 3 13.06 -3.36 -2.36
CA SER A 3 13.43 -2.65 -1.14
C SER A 3 14.22 -1.41 -1.52
N PRO A 4 13.99 -0.25 -0.87
CA PRO A 4 14.88 0.91 -1.01
C PRO A 4 16.19 0.73 -0.22
N TYR A 5 16.31 -0.32 0.60
CA TYR A 5 17.50 -0.62 1.38
C TYR A 5 18.28 -1.79 0.79
N ASN A 6 19.60 -1.74 0.93
CA ASN A 6 20.47 -2.85 0.58
C ASN A 6 20.19 -4.09 1.46
N PRO A 7 20.24 -5.30 0.88
CA PRO A 7 20.07 -6.53 1.65
C PRO A 7 21.10 -6.65 2.77
N ALA A 8 20.62 -6.87 4.00
CA ALA A 8 21.49 -7.23 5.12
C ALA A 8 22.12 -8.62 4.95
N LYS A 9 21.49 -9.50 4.17
CA LYS A 9 21.97 -10.85 3.85
C LYS A 9 21.61 -11.23 2.42
N VAL A 10 22.62 -11.59 1.64
CA VAL A 10 22.43 -12.15 0.29
C VAL A 10 21.83 -13.55 0.43
N ARG A 11 20.77 -13.82 -0.33
CA ARG A 11 20.10 -15.13 -0.37
C ARG A 11 20.37 -15.77 -1.73
N GLU A 12 20.63 -17.08 -1.72
CA GLU A 12 20.75 -17.84 -2.96
C GLU A 12 19.41 -17.81 -3.72
N ASN A 13 19.49 -17.71 -5.05
CA ASN A 13 18.34 -17.64 -5.97
C ASN A 13 17.42 -16.41 -5.80
N VAL A 14 17.87 -15.37 -5.11
CA VAL A 14 17.12 -14.11 -4.99
C VAL A 14 17.97 -12.96 -5.53
N ARG A 15 17.48 -12.30 -6.58
CA ARG A 15 18.03 -11.03 -7.05
C ARG A 15 17.20 -9.89 -6.48
N GLU A 16 17.83 -9.05 -5.68
CA GLU A 16 17.23 -7.82 -5.18
C GLU A 16 17.61 -6.64 -6.07
N VAL A 17 16.61 -5.87 -6.48
CA VAL A 17 16.79 -4.64 -7.26
C VAL A 17 16.38 -3.49 -6.37
N VAL A 18 17.34 -2.63 -6.06
CA VAL A 18 17.14 -1.43 -5.24
C VAL A 18 16.97 -0.24 -6.18
N LEU A 19 15.88 0.50 -6.03
CA LEU A 19 15.62 1.72 -6.78
C LEU A 19 16.17 2.93 -6.02
N SER A 20 16.95 3.75 -6.71
CA SER A 20 17.60 4.93 -6.13
C SER A 20 16.59 6.07 -5.94
N GLY A 21 16.69 6.80 -4.83
CA GLY A 21 15.88 8.01 -4.60
C GLY A 21 14.41 7.77 -4.27
N VAL A 22 14.01 6.51 -4.05
CA VAL A 22 12.63 6.12 -3.66
C VAL A 22 12.63 5.74 -2.18
N ASN A 23 13.07 6.65 -1.31
CA ASN A 23 13.13 6.42 0.13
C ASN A 23 11.88 6.95 0.82
N PHE A 24 11.14 6.07 1.51
CA PHE A 24 9.98 6.48 2.28
C PHE A 24 10.35 7.28 3.53
N GLU A 25 11.55 7.12 4.09
CA GLU A 25 11.99 7.83 5.30
C GLU A 25 12.09 9.34 5.13
N ASP A 26 12.40 9.81 3.92
CA ASP A 26 12.49 11.24 3.63
C ASP A 26 11.10 11.91 3.60
N ILE A 27 10.04 11.12 3.46
CA ILE A 27 8.67 11.56 3.21
C ILE A 27 7.77 11.25 4.39
N VAL A 28 7.95 10.08 5.01
CA VAL A 28 7.13 9.61 6.13
C VAL A 28 7.81 10.06 7.42
N PRO A 29 7.22 10.99 8.19
CA PRO A 29 7.73 11.35 9.50
C PRO A 29 7.78 10.11 10.40
N ASN A 30 8.69 10.12 11.38
CA ASN A 30 8.84 9.04 12.34
C ASN A 30 7.48 8.63 12.93
N LEU A 31 7.06 7.39 12.64
CA LEU A 31 5.73 6.89 12.99
C LEU A 31 5.54 6.66 14.51
N PHE A 32 6.63 6.66 15.29
CA PHE A 32 6.62 6.50 16.74
C PHE A 32 6.52 7.84 17.48
N THR A 33 6.89 8.95 16.84
CA THR A 33 6.86 10.29 17.45
C THR A 33 5.93 11.26 16.74
N GLY A 34 5.52 10.96 15.51
CA GLY A 34 4.63 11.79 14.68
C GLY A 34 3.15 11.50 14.85
N SER A 35 2.30 12.34 14.25
CA SER A 35 0.85 12.12 14.21
C SER A 35 0.52 10.86 13.37
N LYS A 36 -0.37 10.01 13.88
CA LYS A 36 -0.84 8.80 13.19
C LYS A 36 -1.46 9.07 11.80
N ILE A 37 -1.87 10.30 11.55
CA ILE A 37 -2.53 10.73 10.29
C ILE A 37 -1.53 11.40 9.34
N SER A 38 -0.52 12.10 9.84
CA SER A 38 0.40 12.86 8.99
C SER A 38 1.23 11.95 8.09
N GLY A 39 1.71 10.82 8.60
CA GLY A 39 2.52 9.87 7.81
C GLY A 39 1.80 9.33 6.57
N PRO A 40 0.66 8.64 6.74
CA PRO A 40 -0.14 8.15 5.61
C PRO A 40 -0.58 9.27 4.65
N LEU A 41 -0.90 10.46 5.17
CA LEU A 41 -1.33 11.59 4.34
C LEU A 41 -0.19 12.14 3.48
N THR A 42 0.99 12.38 4.08
CA THR A 42 2.17 12.84 3.35
C THR A 42 2.62 11.80 2.32
N LEU A 43 2.53 10.51 2.65
CA LEU A 43 2.80 9.44 1.69
C LEU A 43 1.85 9.54 0.49
N MET A 44 0.53 9.57 0.73
CA MET A 44 -0.49 9.67 -0.33
C MET A 44 -0.26 10.85 -1.28
N GLN A 45 0.21 11.99 -0.78
CA GLN A 45 0.51 13.16 -1.61
C GLN A 45 1.76 12.98 -2.49
N ASN A 46 2.75 12.20 -2.05
CA ASN A 46 4.01 12.01 -2.75
C ASN A 46 4.07 10.74 -3.62
N VAL A 47 3.15 9.79 -3.41
CA VAL A 47 3.10 8.52 -4.16
C VAL A 47 3.14 8.71 -5.68
N PRO A 48 2.38 9.62 -6.31
CA PRO A 48 2.41 9.76 -7.76
C PRO A 48 3.80 10.05 -8.31
N LYS A 49 4.55 10.93 -7.62
CA LYS A 49 5.92 11.28 -7.99
C LYS A 49 6.88 10.12 -7.76
N LEU A 50 6.85 9.51 -6.58
CA LEU A 50 7.67 8.33 -6.26
C LEU A 50 7.46 7.19 -7.26
N CYS A 51 6.21 6.98 -7.67
CA CYS A 51 5.86 6.00 -8.68
C CYS A 51 6.45 6.33 -10.05
N SER A 52 6.36 7.58 -10.53
CA SER A 52 6.98 7.99 -11.80
C SER A 52 8.49 7.77 -11.75
N ASP A 53 9.14 8.28 -10.69
CA ASP A 53 10.59 8.20 -10.50
C ASP A 53 11.06 6.74 -10.41
N ALA A 54 10.27 5.85 -9.80
CA ALA A 54 10.56 4.42 -9.72
C ALA A 54 10.40 3.70 -11.07
N LEU A 55 9.36 4.03 -11.83
CA LEU A 55 9.09 3.41 -13.13
C LEU A 55 10.08 3.83 -14.20
N GLU A 56 10.55 5.09 -14.19
CA GLU A 56 11.52 5.62 -15.16
C GLU A 56 12.93 5.04 -15.01
N GLN A 57 13.24 4.45 -13.86
CA GLN A 57 14.57 3.93 -13.57
C GLN A 57 14.95 2.74 -14.45
N LYS A 58 16.20 2.76 -14.93
CA LYS A 58 16.74 1.71 -15.81
C LYS A 58 16.60 0.29 -15.26
N PRO A 59 16.88 -0.01 -13.98
CA PRO A 59 16.66 -1.35 -13.44
C PRO A 59 15.21 -1.82 -13.58
N MET A 60 14.22 -0.92 -13.46
CA MET A 60 12.81 -1.26 -13.65
C MET A 60 12.49 -1.52 -15.12
N GLN A 61 13.02 -0.68 -16.02
CA GLN A 61 12.83 -0.85 -17.47
C GLN A 61 13.50 -2.12 -18.01
N ASP A 62 14.63 -2.53 -17.43
CA ASP A 62 15.31 -3.76 -17.82
C ASP A 62 14.53 -5.02 -17.40
N LEU A 63 13.74 -4.97 -16.31
CA LEU A 63 12.84 -6.07 -15.93
C LEU A 63 11.78 -6.32 -17.00
N LEU A 64 11.33 -5.31 -17.75
CA LEU A 64 10.34 -5.50 -18.83
C LEU A 64 10.83 -6.38 -19.99
N LYS A 65 12.15 -6.64 -20.06
CA LYS A 65 12.78 -7.48 -21.08
C LYS A 65 12.97 -8.92 -20.62
N GLU A 66 12.65 -9.20 -19.37
CA GLU A 66 12.78 -10.52 -18.76
C GLU A 66 11.43 -11.25 -18.74
N GLU A 67 11.47 -12.58 -18.65
CA GLU A 67 10.28 -13.41 -18.54
C GLU A 67 9.99 -13.76 -17.07
N PHE A 68 8.73 -13.63 -16.69
CA PHE A 68 8.24 -13.99 -15.35
C PHE A 68 6.97 -14.82 -15.48
N ASP A 69 6.74 -15.73 -14.53
CA ASP A 69 5.48 -16.48 -14.48
C ASP A 69 4.42 -15.77 -13.62
N LEU A 70 4.85 -14.91 -12.70
CA LEU A 70 4.02 -14.31 -11.66
C LEU A 70 4.66 -13.04 -11.09
N VAL A 71 3.83 -12.02 -10.85
CA VAL A 71 4.25 -10.82 -10.10
C VAL A 71 3.58 -10.75 -8.73
N LEU A 72 4.38 -10.58 -7.68
CA LEU A 72 3.88 -10.29 -6.35
C LEU A 72 3.96 -8.77 -6.12
N LEU A 73 2.80 -8.13 -5.98
CA LEU A 73 2.69 -6.68 -5.84
C LEU A 73 2.24 -6.31 -4.43
N SER A 74 2.93 -5.36 -3.79
CA SER A 74 2.45 -4.80 -2.52
C SER A 74 1.13 -4.05 -2.75
N ALA A 75 0.10 -4.31 -1.95
CA ALA A 75 -1.18 -3.60 -2.03
C ALA A 75 -1.21 -2.32 -1.17
N PHE A 76 -0.08 -1.64 -1.07
CA PHE A 76 0.05 -0.38 -0.35
C PHE A 76 0.95 0.57 -1.15
N MET A 77 0.32 1.57 -1.79
CA MET A 77 1.04 2.67 -2.46
C MET A 77 1.97 2.21 -3.57
N ALA A 78 1.63 1.10 -4.23
CA ALA A 78 2.43 0.48 -5.28
C ALA A 78 1.58 0.08 -6.50
N GLU A 79 0.33 0.52 -6.58
CA GLU A 79 -0.58 0.22 -7.69
C GLU A 79 -0.03 0.70 -9.04
N CYS A 80 0.87 1.69 -9.07
CA CYS A 80 1.53 2.15 -10.29
C CYS A 80 2.31 1.05 -11.02
N PHE A 81 2.80 0.03 -10.32
CA PHE A 81 3.47 -1.12 -10.94
C PHE A 81 2.51 -2.11 -11.61
N LEU A 82 1.19 -1.92 -11.52
CA LEU A 82 0.25 -2.63 -12.40
C LEU A 82 0.52 -2.35 -13.88
N SER A 83 1.08 -1.18 -14.21
CA SER A 83 1.54 -0.88 -15.57
C SER A 83 2.63 -1.85 -16.04
N VAL A 84 3.56 -2.22 -15.15
CA VAL A 84 4.61 -3.23 -15.41
C VAL A 84 3.98 -4.60 -15.59
N VAL A 85 3.04 -5.00 -14.73
CA VAL A 85 2.29 -6.26 -14.87
C VAL A 85 1.57 -6.33 -16.21
N TYR A 86 0.93 -5.24 -16.63
CA TYR A 86 0.24 -5.15 -17.91
C TYR A 86 1.18 -5.35 -19.10
N GLN A 87 2.38 -4.77 -19.05
CA GLN A 87 3.39 -4.94 -20.11
C GLN A 87 3.97 -6.35 -20.14
N LEU A 88 4.24 -6.95 -18.98
CA LEU A 88 4.74 -8.33 -18.88
C LEU A 88 3.69 -9.37 -19.29
N LYS A 89 2.39 -9.04 -19.24
CA LYS A 89 1.26 -9.92 -19.57
C LYS A 89 1.20 -11.20 -18.72
N VAL A 90 1.51 -11.06 -17.43
CA VAL A 90 1.56 -12.15 -16.46
C VAL A 90 0.52 -11.96 -15.35
N PRO A 91 0.05 -13.04 -14.69
CA PRO A 91 -0.80 -12.90 -13.52
C PRO A 91 -0.05 -12.18 -12.39
N HIS A 92 -0.80 -11.50 -11.53
CA HIS A 92 -0.27 -10.89 -10.32
C HIS A 92 -1.07 -11.27 -9.07
N ILE A 93 -0.40 -11.23 -7.93
CA ILE A 93 -1.01 -11.43 -6.61
C ILE A 93 -0.67 -10.24 -5.74
N TYR A 94 -1.69 -9.67 -5.10
CA TYR A 94 -1.50 -8.64 -4.09
C TYR A 94 -1.01 -9.25 -2.76
N VAL A 95 0.03 -8.65 -2.20
CA VAL A 95 0.62 -9.00 -0.91
C VAL A 95 0.39 -7.83 0.05
N ILE A 96 -0.30 -8.09 1.15
CA ILE A 96 -0.61 -7.09 2.18
C ILE A 96 -0.05 -7.56 3.51
N PRO A 97 1.11 -7.04 3.96
CA PRO A 97 1.73 -7.49 5.20
C PRO A 97 0.97 -7.01 6.46
N ALA A 98 0.26 -5.88 6.37
CA ALA A 98 -0.39 -5.24 7.51
C ALA A 98 -1.87 -5.65 7.72
N GLY A 99 -2.37 -6.64 6.98
CA GLY A 99 -3.79 -7.01 6.94
C GLY A 99 -4.64 -6.06 6.07
N PRO A 100 -5.81 -6.51 5.58
CA PRO A 100 -6.63 -5.77 4.64
C PRO A 100 -7.21 -4.49 5.28
N TRP A 101 -7.27 -3.42 4.50
CA TRP A 101 -7.87 -2.13 4.85
C TRP A 101 -8.97 -1.79 3.83
N PRO A 102 -9.90 -0.85 4.12
CA PRO A 102 -11.21 -0.81 3.46
C PRO A 102 -11.26 -0.94 1.93
N PRO A 103 -10.39 -0.29 1.13
CA PRO A 103 -10.39 -0.48 -0.33
C PRO A 103 -10.03 -1.91 -0.75
N PHE A 104 -9.08 -2.54 -0.06
CA PHE A 104 -8.63 -3.90 -0.37
C PHE A 104 -9.55 -4.96 0.21
N THR A 105 -10.21 -4.65 1.32
CA THR A 105 -11.29 -5.47 1.88
C THR A 105 -12.42 -5.62 0.86
N SER A 106 -12.85 -4.53 0.21
CA SER A 106 -13.89 -4.61 -0.84
C SER A 106 -13.40 -5.30 -2.12
N ILE A 107 -12.19 -5.01 -2.60
CA ILE A 107 -11.62 -5.63 -3.81
C ILE A 107 -11.45 -7.14 -3.63
N SER A 108 -11.08 -7.61 -2.44
CA SER A 108 -10.93 -9.03 -2.14
C SER A 108 -12.24 -9.75 -1.81
N GLY A 109 -13.37 -9.04 -1.79
CA GLY A 109 -14.65 -9.59 -1.35
C GLY A 109 -14.69 -9.98 0.13
N ASN A 110 -13.76 -9.44 0.93
CA ASN A 110 -13.70 -9.69 2.36
C ASN A 110 -14.78 -8.85 3.07
N PRO A 111 -15.69 -9.44 3.85
CA PRO A 111 -16.68 -8.68 4.60
C PRO A 111 -15.99 -7.86 5.71
N SER A 112 -16.26 -6.55 5.73
CA SER A 112 -15.80 -5.70 6.83
C SER A 112 -16.80 -5.66 7.98
N PHE A 113 -16.28 -5.64 9.21
CA PHE A 113 -17.06 -5.60 10.43
C PHE A 113 -16.59 -4.48 11.37
N PRO A 114 -16.89 -3.21 11.03
CA PRO A 114 -16.45 -2.07 11.81
C PRO A 114 -17.05 -2.01 13.22
N SER A 115 -18.08 -2.81 13.51
CA SER A 115 -18.67 -2.88 14.84
C SER A 115 -17.74 -3.53 15.86
N TYR A 116 -16.74 -4.32 15.46
CA TYR A 116 -15.79 -4.95 16.40
C TYR A 116 -14.33 -4.90 15.93
N VAL A 117 -14.06 -4.69 14.64
CA VAL A 117 -12.70 -4.45 14.14
C VAL A 117 -12.35 -2.99 14.32
N VAL A 118 -11.37 -2.69 15.17
CA VAL A 118 -10.92 -1.32 15.41
C VAL A 118 -10.28 -0.74 14.15
N ASN A 119 -10.75 0.42 13.71
CA ASN A 119 -10.06 1.21 12.70
C ASN A 119 -8.74 1.71 13.28
N LYS A 120 -7.63 1.34 12.63
CA LYS A 120 -6.26 1.59 13.09
C LYS A 120 -5.89 3.07 13.19
N ILE A 121 -6.70 3.97 12.63
CA ILE A 121 -6.57 5.42 12.79
C ILE A 121 -6.90 5.84 14.23
N PHE A 122 -7.88 5.19 14.86
CA PHE A 122 -8.28 5.49 16.23
C PHE A 122 -7.42 4.73 17.24
N SER A 123 -7.33 5.29 18.44
CA SER A 123 -6.65 4.66 19.59
C SER A 123 -7.64 3.93 20.50
N PHE A 124 -8.72 3.36 19.94
CA PHE A 124 -9.70 2.61 20.73
C PHE A 124 -9.08 1.32 21.26
N THR A 125 -9.44 0.95 22.49
CA THR A 125 -9.05 -0.30 23.11
C THR A 125 -10.18 -1.32 22.99
N LEU A 126 -9.82 -2.60 22.96
CA LEU A 126 -10.80 -3.69 22.98
C LEU A 126 -11.12 -4.07 24.43
N PRO A 127 -12.40 -4.32 24.77
CA PRO A 127 -13.58 -4.19 23.92
C PRO A 127 -14.04 -2.73 23.74
N MET A 128 -14.44 -2.34 22.53
CA MET A 128 -15.03 -1.01 22.26
C MET A 128 -16.41 -0.87 22.91
N SER A 129 -16.69 0.30 23.48
CA SER A 129 -18.01 0.77 23.91
C SER A 129 -18.95 1.00 22.73
N PHE A 130 -20.26 1.12 22.99
CA PHE A 130 -21.25 1.37 21.93
C PHE A 130 -20.92 2.63 21.10
N THR A 131 -20.54 3.73 21.77
CA THR A 131 -20.19 4.98 21.11
C THR A 131 -18.92 4.84 20.25
N GLU A 132 -17.90 4.14 20.74
CA GLU A 132 -16.68 3.89 19.95
C GLU A 132 -16.99 3.04 18.71
N ARG A 133 -17.84 2.01 18.83
CA ARG A 133 -18.29 1.20 17.68
C ARG A 133 -19.04 2.03 16.65
N MET A 134 -19.89 2.96 17.11
CA MET A 134 -20.64 3.87 16.24
C MET A 134 -19.69 4.79 15.47
N ILE A 135 -18.75 5.45 16.16
CA ILE A 135 -17.74 6.34 15.54
C ILE A 135 -16.88 5.55 14.55
N ASN A 136 -16.44 4.35 14.94
CA ASN A 136 -15.62 3.47 14.11
C ASN A 136 -16.34 3.10 12.81
N THR A 137 -17.61 2.71 12.91
CA THR A 137 -18.47 2.35 11.77
C THR A 137 -18.74 3.53 10.86
N MET A 138 -19.12 4.68 11.41
CA MET A 138 -19.36 5.88 10.60
C MET A 138 -18.11 6.30 9.84
N SER A 139 -16.95 6.22 10.49
CA SER A 139 -15.67 6.60 9.89
C SER A 139 -15.27 5.68 8.74
N GLU A 140 -15.48 4.38 8.88
CA GLU A 140 -15.19 3.42 7.81
C GLU A 140 -16.14 3.58 6.60
N VAL A 141 -17.44 3.82 6.86
CA VAL A 141 -18.42 4.10 5.80
C VAL A 141 -18.08 5.39 5.07
N ALA A 142 -17.73 6.46 5.79
CA ALA A 142 -17.34 7.73 5.21
C ALA A 142 -16.07 7.61 4.36
N ALA A 143 -15.05 6.92 4.87
CA ALA A 143 -13.81 6.67 4.12
C ALA A 143 -14.07 5.86 2.84
N SER A 144 -14.87 4.80 2.94
CA SER A 144 -15.23 3.97 1.78
C SER A 144 -16.00 4.77 0.73
N ALA A 145 -16.96 5.61 1.15
CA ALA A 145 -17.70 6.48 0.24
C ALA A 145 -16.79 7.51 -0.46
N ALA A 146 -15.88 8.14 0.29
CA ALA A 146 -14.92 9.09 -0.26
C ALA A 146 -14.00 8.43 -1.30
N ILE A 147 -13.46 7.25 -1.00
CA ILE A 147 -12.59 6.51 -1.92
C ILE A 147 -13.37 6.09 -3.18
N ASN A 148 -14.60 5.57 -3.03
CA ASN A 148 -15.42 5.21 -4.18
C ASN A 148 -15.75 6.41 -5.07
N HIS A 149 -15.98 7.59 -4.49
CA HIS A 149 -16.20 8.82 -5.25
C HIS A 149 -14.93 9.23 -6.02
N LEU A 150 -13.77 9.19 -5.39
CA LEU A 150 -12.49 9.52 -6.02
C LEU A 150 -12.09 8.54 -7.13
N VAL A 151 -12.47 7.26 -7.01
CA VAL A 151 -12.19 6.22 -8.00
C VAL A 151 -13.20 6.23 -9.15
N ARG A 152 -14.46 6.64 -8.93
CA ARG A 152 -15.50 6.69 -9.97
C ARG A 152 -15.47 7.94 -10.86
N ASP A 153 -14.86 9.04 -10.42
CA ASP A 153 -14.75 10.29 -11.20
C ASP A 153 -13.59 10.27 -12.24
N LYS A 154 -13.01 9.11 -12.51
CA LYS A 154 -12.05 8.86 -13.60
C LYS A 154 -12.44 7.60 -14.36
#